data_AF-A0A2T2N8J2-F1
#
_entry.id   AF-A0A2T2N8J2-F1
#
_cell.length_a   1.000
_cell.length_b   1.000
_cell.length_c   1.000
_cell.angle_alpha   90.00
_cell.angle_beta   90.00
_cell.angle_gamma   90.00
#
_symmetry.space_group_name_H-M   'P 1'
#
loop_
_entity.id
_entity.type
_entity.pdbx_description
1 polymer ?
#
loop_
_entity_poly.entity_id
_entity_poly.type
_entity_poly.pdbx_seq_one_letter_code
_entity_poly.pdbx_strand_id
1 'polypeptide(L)'
;MEAPDRVGDPNKLKALGDTKYFPPLDPMYIYKNSPTTCGKLLLALRVKLEEFELDFANSHRIFFATAHMYNGLRQSGLLQYRWPEMEAIISRHIHPIFMGELPVTTEAMHNRMMLAAGYGTAWVMGTGPLSEARRLMINSSKWDLQPNPVIRIIRDYLNDEEPLIRVLYQLDAHLTLFES
;
A
#
# COMPACT_ATOMS: atom_id res chain seq x y z
N MET A 1 -18.54 13.94 -47.30
CA MET A 1 -18.50 12.63 -46.62
C MET A 1 -19.03 12.84 -45.23
N GLU A 2 -20.34 12.66 -45.05
CA GLU A 2 -20.97 12.68 -43.73
C GLU A 2 -20.61 11.37 -43.01
N ALA A 3 -20.14 11.48 -41.77
CA ALA A 3 -19.88 10.32 -40.93
C ALA A 3 -21.19 9.55 -40.72
N PRO A 4 -21.20 8.20 -40.80
CA PRO A 4 -22.41 7.44 -40.52
C PRO A 4 -22.83 7.69 -39.07
N ASP A 5 -24.09 8.11 -38.92
CA ASP A 5 -24.75 8.36 -37.65
C ASP A 5 -24.51 7.17 -36.70
N ARG A 6 -23.89 7.44 -35.55
CA ARG A 6 -23.58 6.41 -34.52
C ARG A 6 -24.85 5.87 -33.87
N VAL A 7 -25.99 6.53 -34.09
CA VAL A 7 -27.27 6.16 -33.52
C VAL A 7 -28.13 5.61 -34.65
N GLY A 8 -28.16 4.28 -34.77
CA GLY A 8 -28.95 3.59 -35.79
C GLY A 8 -30.44 4.01 -35.79
N ASP A 9 -31.08 3.83 -36.94
CA ASP A 9 -32.50 4.12 -37.22
C ASP A 9 -33.42 3.94 -36.00
N PRO A 10 -34.10 5.00 -35.53
CA PRO A 10 -34.92 4.97 -34.31
C PRO A 10 -36.08 3.96 -34.38
N ASN A 11 -36.55 3.62 -35.58
CA ASN A 11 -37.57 2.59 -35.76
C ASN A 11 -37.00 1.18 -35.57
N LYS A 12 -35.72 0.96 -35.94
CA LYS A 12 -35.01 -0.31 -35.68
C LYS A 12 -34.66 -0.45 -34.21
N LEU A 13 -34.33 0.64 -33.51
CA LEU A 13 -34.14 0.65 -32.06
C LEU A 13 -35.43 0.30 -31.30
N LYS A 14 -36.59 0.82 -31.73
CA LYS A 14 -37.88 0.41 -31.16
C LYS A 14 -38.20 -1.06 -31.42
N ALA A 15 -37.97 -1.55 -32.65
CA ALA A 15 -38.16 -2.96 -32.98
C ALA A 15 -37.19 -3.89 -32.20
N LEU A 16 -35.99 -3.41 -31.87
CA LEU A 16 -35.06 -4.10 -30.97
C LEU A 16 -35.51 -4.01 -29.51
N GLY A 17 -36.16 -2.91 -29.11
CA GLY A 17 -36.76 -2.70 -27.79
C GLY A 17 -37.84 -3.73 -27.44
N ASP A 18 -38.56 -4.22 -28.44
CA ASP A 18 -39.55 -5.29 -28.29
C ASP A 18 -38.92 -6.71 -28.26
N THR A 19 -37.60 -6.83 -28.49
CA THR A 19 -36.88 -8.10 -28.33
C THR A 19 -36.33 -8.24 -26.91
N LYS A 20 -36.42 -9.46 -26.36
CA LYS A 20 -36.10 -9.92 -24.98
C LYS A 20 -34.68 -9.59 -24.47
N TYR A 21 -33.86 -8.86 -25.22
CA TYR A 21 -32.41 -8.72 -24.99
C TYR A 21 -31.96 -7.29 -24.68
N PHE A 22 -32.87 -6.41 -24.23
CA PHE A 22 -32.45 -5.06 -23.87
C PHE A 22 -31.52 -5.10 -22.65
N PRO A 23 -30.36 -4.39 -22.68
CA PRO A 23 -29.55 -4.26 -21.49
C PRO A 23 -30.39 -3.56 -20.40
N PRO A 24 -30.33 -4.04 -19.16
CA PRO A 24 -31.05 -3.44 -18.06
C PRO A 24 -30.69 -1.96 -17.92
N LEU A 25 -31.70 -1.13 -17.67
CA LEU A 25 -31.56 0.34 -17.55
C LEU A 25 -30.67 0.76 -16.38
N ASP A 26 -30.44 -0.14 -15.42
CA ASP A 26 -29.57 0.11 -14.28
C ASP A 26 -28.09 -0.03 -14.70
N PRO A 27 -27.29 1.07 -14.68
CA PRO A 27 -25.87 1.01 -15.02
C PRO A 27 -25.07 0.12 -14.06
N MET A 28 -25.60 -0.15 -12.85
CA MET A 28 -24.98 -1.02 -11.85
C MET A 28 -25.47 -2.48 -11.93
N TYR A 29 -26.31 -2.84 -12.90
CA TYR A 29 -26.90 -4.17 -12.99
C TYR A 29 -25.86 -5.28 -12.99
N ILE A 30 -24.75 -5.10 -13.71
CA ILE A 30 -23.68 -6.11 -13.79
C ILE A 30 -23.05 -6.33 -12.40
N TYR A 31 -22.76 -5.26 -11.65
CA TYR A 31 -22.17 -5.38 -10.32
C TYR A 31 -23.14 -5.98 -9.28
N LYS A 32 -24.44 -5.72 -9.43
CA LYS A 32 -25.46 -6.26 -8.52
C LYS A 32 -25.74 -7.75 -8.75
N ASN A 33 -25.67 -8.21 -10.00
CA ASN A 33 -26.09 -9.57 -10.36
C ASN A 33 -24.91 -10.52 -10.66
N SER A 34 -23.70 -10.01 -10.88
CA SER A 34 -22.49 -10.81 -11.08
C SER A 34 -21.60 -10.75 -9.84
N PRO A 35 -21.58 -11.79 -8.98
CA PRO A 35 -20.69 -11.82 -7.82
C PRO A 35 -19.22 -11.75 -8.23
N THR A 36 -18.86 -12.31 -9.40
CA THR A 36 -17.49 -12.27 -9.93
C THR A 36 -17.07 -10.85 -10.29
N THR A 37 -17.94 -10.07 -10.93
CA THR A 37 -17.62 -8.68 -11.30
C THR A 37 -17.48 -7.81 -10.06
N CYS A 38 -18.37 -8.00 -9.08
CA CYS A 38 -18.28 -7.32 -7.78
C CYS A 38 -16.99 -7.69 -7.04
N GLY A 39 -16.64 -8.98 -6.99
CA GLY A 39 -15.40 -9.48 -6.38
C GLY A 39 -14.15 -8.90 -7.02
N LYS A 40 -14.08 -8.85 -8.36
CA LYS A 40 -12.95 -8.25 -9.09
C LYS A 40 -12.82 -6.76 -8.78
N LEU A 41 -13.93 -6.02 -8.78
CA LEU A 41 -13.93 -4.60 -8.43
C LEU A 41 -13.46 -4.37 -6.99
N LEU A 42 -14.00 -5.12 -6.03
CA LEU A 42 -13.60 -5.02 -4.63
C LEU A 42 -12.12 -5.32 -4.43
N LEU A 43 -11.60 -6.35 -5.10
CA LEU A 43 -10.18 -6.69 -5.07
C LEU A 43 -9.34 -5.53 -5.62
N ALA A 44 -9.72 -4.97 -6.78
CA ALA A 44 -9.02 -3.83 -7.37
C ALA A 44 -9.01 -2.60 -6.46
N LEU A 45 -10.15 -2.29 -5.82
CA LEU A 45 -10.24 -1.19 -4.85
C LEU A 45 -9.33 -1.42 -3.65
N ARG A 46 -9.24 -2.65 -3.13
CA ARG A 46 -8.36 -2.97 -2.00
C ARG A 46 -6.88 -2.86 -2.36
N VAL A 47 -6.49 -3.32 -3.56
CA VAL A 47 -5.11 -3.16 -4.05
C VAL A 47 -4.74 -1.69 -4.20
N LYS A 48 -5.65 -0.87 -4.75
CA LYS A 48 -5.45 0.58 -4.86
C LYS A 48 -5.44 1.30 -3.52
N LEU A 49 -6.22 0.83 -2.56
CA LEU A 49 -6.20 1.38 -1.21
C LEU A 49 -4.84 1.14 -0.53
N GLU A 50 -4.27 -0.07 -0.63
CA GLU A 50 -2.94 -0.34 -0.06
C GLU A 50 -1.86 0.54 -0.71
N GLU A 51 -1.89 0.72 -2.03
CA GLU A 51 -0.98 1.65 -2.73
C GLU A 51 -1.06 3.05 -2.13
N PHE A 52 -2.28 3.57 -2.00
CA PHE A 52 -2.51 4.90 -1.45
C PHE A 52 -2.04 5.00 0.01
N GLU A 53 -2.30 3.99 0.82
CA GLU A 53 -1.87 3.95 2.23
C GLU A 53 -0.34 3.92 2.36
N LEU A 54 0.35 3.17 1.50
CA LEU A 54 1.81 3.13 1.46
C LEU A 54 2.40 4.45 0.99
N ASP A 55 1.86 5.05 -0.07
CA ASP A 55 2.27 6.37 -0.55
C ASP A 55 2.05 7.45 0.53
N PHE A 56 0.93 7.37 1.24
CA PHE A 56 0.64 8.24 2.37
C PHE A 56 1.64 8.03 3.52
N ALA A 57 1.94 6.79 3.89
CA ALA A 57 2.90 6.48 4.94
C ALA A 57 4.34 6.87 4.56
N ASN A 58 4.72 6.71 3.28
CA ASN A 58 6.03 7.10 2.77
C ASN A 58 6.20 8.62 2.73
N SER A 59 5.13 9.36 2.42
CA SER A 59 5.13 10.83 2.39
C SER A 59 5.06 11.47 3.78
N HIS A 60 4.45 10.82 4.78
CA HIS A 60 4.22 11.39 6.11
C HIS A 60 5.07 10.75 7.21
N ARG A 61 5.85 11.58 7.92
CA ARG A 61 6.69 11.15 9.05
C ARG A 61 5.93 10.72 10.30
N ILE A 62 4.62 10.92 10.34
CA ILE A 62 3.78 10.58 11.49
C ILE A 62 3.82 9.06 11.73
N PHE A 63 3.76 8.27 10.67
CA PHE A 63 3.78 6.81 10.79
C PHE A 63 5.07 6.31 11.45
N PHE A 64 6.21 6.80 10.95
CA PHE A 64 7.51 6.51 11.51
C PHE A 64 7.65 6.93 12.97
N ALA A 65 7.27 8.17 13.30
CA ALA A 65 7.32 8.67 14.67
C ALA A 65 6.46 7.82 15.61
N THR A 66 5.28 7.39 15.13
CA THR A 66 4.38 6.50 15.87
C THR A 66 4.99 5.14 16.10
N ALA A 67 5.68 4.55 15.12
CA ALA A 67 6.36 3.26 15.28
C ALA A 67 7.50 3.33 16.33
N HIS A 68 8.33 4.37 16.30
CA HIS A 68 9.37 4.59 17.30
C HIS A 68 8.80 4.83 18.70
N MET A 69 7.73 5.62 18.80
CA MET A 69 7.03 5.87 20.05
C MET A 69 6.40 4.59 20.61
N TYR A 70 5.75 3.79 19.76
CA TYR A 70 5.19 2.49 20.13
C TYR A 70 6.27 1.59 20.72
N ASN A 71 7.42 1.45 20.06
CA ASN A 71 8.55 0.66 20.59
C ASN A 71 9.01 1.16 21.97
N GLY A 72 9.19 2.47 22.14
CA GLY A 72 9.61 3.06 23.43
C GLY A 72 8.58 2.84 24.54
N LEU A 73 7.29 3.03 24.24
CA LEU A 73 6.20 2.83 25.20
C LEU A 73 6.02 1.35 25.58
N ARG A 74 6.21 0.43 24.63
CA ARG A 74 6.17 -1.02 24.88
C ARG A 74 7.29 -1.46 25.81
N GLN A 75 8.51 -1.00 25.56
CA GLN A 75 9.67 -1.42 26.34
C GLN A 75 9.76 -0.77 27.72
N SER A 76 9.23 0.44 27.88
CA SER A 76 9.10 1.10 29.19
C SER A 76 7.96 0.54 30.05
N GLY A 77 7.15 -0.39 29.53
CA GLY A 77 6.00 -0.96 30.25
C GLY A 77 4.81 0.00 30.37
N LEU A 78 4.87 1.18 29.75
CA LEU A 78 3.77 2.16 29.74
C LEU A 78 2.61 1.73 28.85
N LEU A 79 2.90 0.94 27.80
CA LEU A 79 1.89 0.38 26.92
C LEU A 79 1.75 -1.13 27.16
N GLN A 80 0.69 -1.54 27.86
CA GLN A 80 0.41 -2.94 28.17
C GLN A 80 -0.14 -3.72 26.98
N TYR A 81 -1.01 -3.07 26.19
CA TYR A 81 -1.65 -3.66 25.02
C TYR A 81 -0.74 -3.66 23.80
N ARG A 82 -0.81 -4.72 23.01
CA ARG A 82 -0.16 -4.79 21.70
C ARG A 82 -1.09 -4.23 20.64
N TRP A 83 -0.51 -3.57 19.64
CA TRP A 83 -1.22 -3.11 18.45
C TRP A 83 -0.84 -4.07 17.32
N PRO A 84 -1.67 -5.11 17.03
CA PRO A 84 -1.30 -6.17 16.09
C PRO A 84 -0.89 -5.63 14.71
N GLU A 85 -1.58 -4.60 14.23
CA GLU A 85 -1.32 -3.94 12.95
C GLU A 85 0.04 -3.23 12.97
N MET A 86 0.37 -2.55 14.06
CA MET A 86 1.68 -1.91 14.22
C MET A 86 2.80 -2.95 14.30
N GLU A 87 2.60 -4.06 15.02
CA GLU A 87 3.58 -5.15 15.07
C GLU A 87 3.78 -5.81 13.70
N ALA A 88 2.70 -6.01 12.94
CA ALA A 88 2.76 -6.52 11.58
C ALA A 88 3.54 -5.57 10.64
N ILE A 89 3.29 -4.27 10.73
CA ILE A 89 4.02 -3.29 9.90
C ILE A 89 5.49 -3.20 10.31
N ILE A 90 5.77 -3.13 11.62
CA ILE A 90 7.15 -3.10 12.13
C ILE A 90 7.92 -4.35 11.71
N SER A 91 7.33 -5.53 11.82
CA SER A 91 8.00 -6.79 11.42
C SER A 91 8.28 -6.84 9.93
N ARG A 92 7.35 -6.41 9.08
CA ARG A 92 7.53 -6.35 7.63
C ARG A 92 8.54 -5.28 7.18
N HIS A 93 8.57 -4.16 7.90
CA HIS A 93 9.33 -2.97 7.50
C HIS A 93 10.39 -2.56 8.53
N ILE A 94 10.96 -3.53 9.25
CA ILE A 94 11.94 -3.27 10.30
C ILE A 94 13.20 -2.58 9.76
N HIS A 95 13.58 -2.87 8.51
CA HIS A 95 14.75 -2.25 7.88
C HIS A 95 14.56 -0.76 7.59
N PRO A 96 13.52 -0.32 6.85
CA PRO A 96 13.30 1.12 6.63
C PRO A 96 12.90 1.90 7.89
N ILE A 97 12.27 1.26 8.89
CA ILE A 97 11.82 1.95 10.12
C ILE A 97 12.93 1.98 11.17
N PHE A 98 13.58 0.86 11.47
CA PHE A 98 14.52 0.71 12.58
C PHE A 98 15.95 0.34 12.15
N MET A 99 16.28 0.42 10.86
CA MET A 99 17.56 -0.03 10.31
C MET A 99 17.85 -1.52 10.57
N GLY A 100 16.81 -2.34 10.67
CA GLY A 100 16.91 -3.80 10.70
C GLY A 100 16.69 -4.43 12.07
N GLU A 101 16.81 -3.66 13.15
CA GLU A 101 16.68 -4.19 14.52
C GLU A 101 15.97 -3.21 15.46
N LEU A 102 15.13 -3.75 16.34
CA LEU A 102 14.44 -2.96 17.36
C LEU A 102 15.43 -2.45 18.40
N PRO A 103 15.54 -1.12 18.62
CA PRO A 103 16.41 -0.56 19.66
C PRO A 103 15.84 -0.84 21.04
N VAL A 104 16.71 -1.26 21.96
CA VAL A 104 16.31 -1.64 23.33
C VAL A 104 16.61 -0.56 24.37
N THR A 105 17.73 0.15 24.23
CA THR A 105 18.08 1.23 25.15
C THR A 105 17.49 2.55 24.67
N THR A 106 17.15 3.45 25.60
CA THR A 106 16.62 4.79 25.27
C THR A 106 17.55 5.55 24.33
N GLU A 107 18.87 5.45 24.54
CA GLU A 107 19.88 6.05 23.67
C GLU A 107 19.85 5.43 22.27
N ALA A 108 19.79 4.10 22.16
CA ALA A 108 19.68 3.44 20.85
C ALA A 108 18.36 3.80 20.15
N MET A 109 17.26 3.98 20.88
CA MET A 109 15.97 4.40 20.32
C MET A 109 16.07 5.79 19.69
N HIS A 110 16.63 6.74 20.44
CA HIS A 110 16.87 8.09 19.95
C HIS A 110 17.82 8.09 18.75
N ASN A 111 18.98 7.43 18.86
CA ASN A 111 19.97 7.42 17.80
C ASN A 111 19.44 6.77 16.53
N ARG A 112 18.72 5.65 16.64
CA ARG A 112 18.09 5.00 15.47
C ARG A 112 17.00 5.87 14.85
N MET A 113 16.16 6.51 15.67
CA MET A 113 15.15 7.44 15.17
C MET A 113 15.79 8.58 14.36
N MET A 114 16.86 9.19 14.88
CA MET A 114 17.52 10.30 14.19
C MET A 114 18.25 9.82 12.92
N LEU A 115 18.94 8.69 12.96
CA LEU A 115 19.61 8.14 11.78
C LEU A 115 18.62 7.74 10.68
N ALA A 116 17.53 7.05 11.03
CA ALA A 116 16.50 6.64 10.07
C ALA A 116 15.69 7.85 9.55
N ALA A 117 15.56 8.92 10.35
CA ALA A 117 15.09 10.22 9.89
C ALA A 117 16.13 11.01 9.08
N GLY A 118 17.25 10.40 8.68
CA GLY A 118 18.25 10.99 7.78
C GLY A 118 19.22 11.98 8.42
N TYR A 119 19.30 12.04 9.75
CA TYR A 119 20.33 12.85 10.42
C TYR A 119 21.70 12.17 10.31
N GLY A 120 22.75 12.97 10.14
CA GLY A 120 24.12 12.49 10.04
C GLY A 120 24.62 11.97 11.39
N THR A 121 25.51 10.97 11.36
CA THR A 121 26.11 10.35 12.55
C THR A 121 26.79 11.35 13.47
N ALA A 122 27.49 12.35 12.91
CA ALA A 122 28.11 13.42 13.69
C ALA A 122 27.08 14.21 14.52
N TRP A 123 25.90 14.49 13.97
CA TRP A 123 24.87 15.22 14.69
C TRP A 123 24.21 14.36 15.78
N VAL A 124 23.97 13.08 15.49
CA VAL A 124 23.46 12.11 16.47
C VAL A 124 24.42 11.93 17.65
N MET A 125 25.72 11.97 17.40
CA MET A 125 26.78 11.89 18.42
C MET A 125 27.07 13.25 19.09
N GLY A 126 26.34 14.32 18.76
CA GLY A 126 26.49 15.65 19.35
C GLY A 126 27.74 16.43 18.89
N THR A 127 28.42 15.99 17.83
CA THR A 127 29.66 16.59 17.30
C THR A 127 29.45 17.35 15.98
N GLY A 128 28.27 17.25 15.38
CA GLY A 128 27.95 17.84 14.08
C GLY A 128 27.48 19.31 14.13
N PRO A 129 27.80 20.13 13.11
CA PRO A 129 27.38 21.53 13.06
C PRO A 129 25.86 21.68 12.81
N LEU A 130 25.24 22.70 13.41
CA LEU A 130 23.81 23.01 13.28
C LEU A 130 23.35 23.25 11.82
N SER A 131 24.23 23.76 10.96
CA SER A 131 23.95 24.02 9.54
C SER A 131 23.68 22.73 8.74
N GLU A 132 24.33 21.63 9.11
CA GLU A 132 24.20 20.34 8.44
C GLU A 132 22.88 19.65 8.82
N ALA A 133 22.46 19.75 10.08
CA ALA A 133 21.16 19.29 10.53
C ALA A 133 20.00 19.96 9.78
N ARG A 134 20.08 21.27 9.52
CA ARG A 134 19.04 22.01 8.81
C ARG A 134 18.89 21.57 7.36
N ARG A 135 20.02 21.23 6.70
CA ARG A 135 20.04 20.73 5.32
C ARG A 135 19.52 19.30 5.22
N LEU A 136 19.81 18.46 6.22
CA LEU A 136 19.31 17.09 6.29
C LEU A 136 17.80 17.03 6.60
N MET A 137 17.25 17.97 7.38
CA MET A 137 15.79 18.06 7.60
C MET A 137 14.99 18.24 6.31
N ILE A 138 15.56 18.94 5.31
CA ILE A 138 14.91 19.27 4.04
C ILE A 138 14.95 18.08 3.04
N ASN A 139 15.99 17.25 3.11
CA ASN A 139 16.19 16.12 2.18
C ASN A 139 15.96 14.73 2.80
N SER A 140 15.48 14.66 4.04
CA SER A 140 15.23 13.40 4.73
C SER A 140 13.82 12.89 4.50
N SER A 141 13.65 12.07 3.48
CA SER A 141 12.76 10.92 3.57
C SER A 141 13.23 9.89 2.55
N LYS A 142 13.72 8.75 3.03
CA LYS A 142 14.10 7.59 2.22
C LYS A 142 13.60 6.28 2.86
N TRP A 143 12.56 6.33 3.69
CA TRP A 143 11.85 5.09 3.95
C TRP A 143 10.96 4.81 2.76
N ASP A 144 10.99 3.57 2.32
CA ASP A 144 10.25 3.11 1.17
C ASP A 144 9.55 1.82 1.58
N LEU A 145 8.38 2.00 2.22
CA LEU A 145 7.51 0.91 2.61
C LEU A 145 6.99 0.25 1.33
N GLN A 146 7.43 -0.99 1.12
CA GLN A 146 7.04 -1.77 -0.05
C GLN A 146 5.70 -2.48 0.16
N PRO A 147 4.88 -2.63 -0.88
CA PRO A 147 3.67 -3.45 -0.79
C PRO A 147 4.01 -4.90 -0.50
N ASN A 148 3.03 -5.61 0.04
CA ASN A 148 3.14 -7.06 0.19
C ASN A 148 3.45 -7.71 -1.18
N PRO A 149 4.44 -8.61 -1.30
CA PRO A 149 4.73 -9.32 -2.55
C PRO A 149 3.49 -9.92 -3.23
N VAL A 150 2.57 -10.47 -2.44
CA VAL A 150 1.30 -11.02 -2.94
C VAL A 150 0.43 -9.94 -3.58
N ILE A 151 0.34 -8.77 -2.96
CA ILE A 151 -0.47 -7.67 -3.49
C ILE A 151 0.16 -7.07 -4.73
N ARG A 152 1.50 -7.01 -4.80
CA ARG A 152 2.21 -6.65 -6.04
C ARG A 152 1.84 -7.59 -7.18
N ILE A 153 1.87 -8.91 -6.96
CA ILE A 153 1.49 -9.89 -7.99
C ILE A 153 0.04 -9.71 -8.45
N ILE A 154 -0.89 -9.49 -7.50
CA ILE A 154 -2.30 -9.25 -7.83
C ILE A 154 -2.47 -7.94 -8.60
N ARG A 155 -1.72 -6.89 -8.24
CA ARG A 155 -1.72 -5.61 -8.95
C ARG A 155 -1.27 -5.79 -10.40
N ASP A 156 -0.18 -6.50 -10.61
CA ASP A 156 0.38 -6.74 -11.95
C ASP A 156 -0.64 -7.48 -12.83
N TYR A 157 -1.39 -8.42 -12.25
CA TYR A 157 -2.54 -9.05 -12.92
C TYR A 157 -3.66 -8.06 -13.25
N LEU A 158 -4.06 -7.21 -12.30
CA LEU A 158 -5.18 -6.28 -12.45
C LEU A 158 -4.90 -5.14 -13.43
N ASN A 159 -3.63 -4.76 -13.60
CA ASN A 159 -3.18 -3.77 -14.57
C ASN A 159 -2.90 -4.36 -15.96
N ASP A 160 -3.18 -5.66 -16.17
CA ASP A 160 -2.87 -6.39 -17.40
C ASP A 160 -1.36 -6.42 -17.75
N GLU A 161 -0.49 -6.33 -16.73
CA GLU A 161 0.97 -6.38 -16.88
C GLU A 161 1.49 -7.83 -16.93
N GLU A 162 0.84 -8.76 -16.21
CA GLU A 162 1.16 -10.19 -16.23
C GLU A 162 -0.05 -11.09 -16.58
N PRO A 163 0.16 -12.19 -17.35
CA PRO A 163 -0.89 -13.14 -17.65
C PRO A 163 -1.28 -13.99 -16.43
N LEU A 164 -2.57 -14.32 -16.31
CA LEU A 164 -3.15 -15.04 -15.16
C LEU A 164 -2.37 -16.31 -14.76
N ILE A 165 -1.93 -17.11 -15.74
CA ILE A 165 -1.22 -18.37 -15.47
C ILE A 165 0.08 -18.13 -14.68
N ARG A 166 0.81 -17.06 -15.02
CA ARG A 166 2.06 -16.70 -14.36
C ARG A 166 1.81 -16.17 -12.95
N VAL A 167 0.78 -15.35 -12.79
CA VAL A 167 0.31 -14.82 -11.51
C VAL A 167 -0.07 -15.95 -10.56
N LEU A 168 -0.82 -16.96 -11.02
CA LEU A 168 -1.20 -18.11 -10.22
C LEU A 168 0.02 -18.91 -9.73
N TYR A 169 1.02 -19.11 -10.60
CA TYR A 169 2.26 -19.79 -10.22
C TYR A 169 3.06 -19.00 -9.17
N GLN A 170 3.15 -17.68 -9.31
CA GLN A 170 3.83 -16.82 -8.34
C GLN A 170 3.09 -16.79 -7.00
N LEU A 171 1.75 -16.75 -7.02
CA LEU A 171 0.94 -16.81 -5.81
C LEU A 171 1.12 -18.13 -5.06
N ASP A 172 1.11 -19.26 -5.77
CA ASP A 172 1.33 -20.58 -5.18
C ASP A 172 2.71 -20.69 -4.51
N ALA A 173 3.76 -20.21 -5.19
CA ALA A 173 5.10 -20.15 -4.62
C ALA A 173 5.16 -19.28 -3.35
N HIS A 174 4.44 -18.17 -3.29
CA HIS A 174 4.40 -17.34 -2.09
C HIS A 174 3.55 -17.92 -0.97
N LEU A 175 2.43 -18.58 -1.28
CA LEU A 175 1.53 -19.16 -0.28
C LEU A 175 2.12 -20.41 0.39
N THR A 176 2.77 -21.28 -0.38
CA THR A 176 3.45 -22.48 0.13
C THR A 176 4.60 -22.15 1.09
N LEU A 177 5.28 -21.02 0.90
CA LEU A 177 6.33 -20.54 1.81
C LEU A 177 5.81 -20.03 3.17
N PHE A 178 4.51 -19.74 3.31
CA PHE A 178 3.92 -19.33 4.59
C PHE A 178 3.47 -20.53 5.45
N GLU A 179 3.40 -21.73 4.88
CA GLU A 179 2.97 -22.96 5.58
C GLU A 179 4.14 -23.79 6.14
N SER A 180 5.38 -23.41 5.84
CA SER A 180 6.64 -24.05 6.30
C SER A 180 7.35 -23.23 7.38
#